data_AF-H8ITL8-F1
#
_entry.id   AF-H8ITL8-F1
#
_cell.length_a   1.000
_cell.length_b   1.000
_cell.length_c   1.000
_cell.angle_alpha   90.00
_cell.angle_beta   90.00
_cell.angle_gamma   90.00
#
_symmetry.space_group_name_H-M   'P 1'
#
loop_
_entity.id
_entity.type
_entity.pdbx_description
1 polymer ?
#
loop_
_entity_poly.entity_id
_entity_poly.type
_entity_poly.pdbx_seq_one_letter_code
_entity_poly.pdbx_strand_id
1 'polypeptide(L)'
;MAKYQSLDDKARKDLGAPKDNQQTNPDGGTYQQFDGGVIVNKTQAYVVWGLIRDKWNELGGSQGKLGYPTSDEVDTPDGMKKSTFEHGTITWKPGDAQAVVSYS
;
A
#
# COMPACT_ATOMS: atom_id res chain seq x y z
N MET A 1 0.37 12.65 9.67
CA MET A 1 -0.09 11.25 9.51
C MET A 1 0.48 10.40 10.64
N ALA A 2 -0.33 9.83 11.54
CA ALA A 2 0.15 9.06 12.72
C ALA A 2 0.95 7.80 12.32
N LYS A 3 0.53 7.10 11.27
CA LYS A 3 1.23 5.91 10.74
C LYS A 3 2.66 6.19 10.30
N TYR A 4 2.93 7.35 9.71
CA TYR A 4 4.30 7.71 9.31
C TYR A 4 5.23 7.85 10.51
N GLN A 5 4.73 8.40 11.62
CA GLN A 5 5.51 8.60 12.85
C GLN A 5 5.77 7.30 13.61
N SER A 6 4.94 6.27 13.41
CA SER A 6 5.15 4.95 14.02
C SER A 6 6.13 4.06 13.26
N LEU A 7 6.58 4.47 12.07
CA LEU A 7 7.55 3.71 11.28
C LEU A 7 8.97 3.87 11.85
N ASP A 8 9.72 2.77 11.87
CA ASP A 8 11.14 2.81 12.17
C ASP A 8 11.94 3.63 11.12
N ASP A 9 13.21 3.91 11.42
CA ASP A 9 14.04 4.73 10.54
C ASP A 9 14.25 4.11 9.16
N LYS A 10 14.32 2.77 9.08
CA LYS A 10 14.51 2.07 7.81
C LYS A 10 13.26 2.20 6.94
N ALA A 11 12.09 1.94 7.49
CA ALA A 11 10.83 2.05 6.78
C ALA A 11 10.55 3.49 6.33
N ARG A 12 10.87 4.51 7.16
CA ARG A 12 10.77 5.91 6.72
C ARG A 12 11.73 6.23 5.57
N LYS A 13 12.96 5.74 5.64
CA LYS A 13 13.95 5.91 4.57
C LYS A 13 13.50 5.23 3.27
N ASP A 14 12.99 4.01 3.35
CA ASP A 14 12.53 3.23 2.20
C ASP A 14 11.25 3.84 1.59
N LEU A 15 10.38 4.43 2.41
CA LEU A 15 9.17 5.13 1.94
C LEU A 15 9.54 6.38 1.13
N GLY A 16 10.61 7.06 1.51
CA GLY A 16 11.15 8.21 0.78
C GLY A 16 10.37 9.50 1.00
N ALA A 17 10.55 10.46 0.09
CA ALA A 17 9.90 11.75 0.21
C ALA A 17 8.40 11.66 -0.13
N PRO A 18 7.54 12.47 0.51
CA PRO A 18 6.17 12.62 0.06
C PRO A 18 6.16 13.27 -1.33
N LYS A 19 5.33 12.74 -2.24
CA LYS A 19 5.23 13.28 -3.61
C LYS A 19 4.39 14.56 -3.67
N ASP A 20 3.38 14.65 -2.82
CA ASP A 20 2.43 15.77 -2.72
C ASP A 20 1.98 15.95 -1.26
N ASN A 21 1.01 16.82 -1.00
CA ASN A 21 0.30 16.84 0.27
C ASN A 21 -0.69 15.68 0.38
N GLN A 22 -1.10 15.35 1.61
CA GLN A 22 -2.13 14.35 1.88
C GLN A 22 -3.42 14.73 1.14
N GLN A 23 -4.05 13.75 0.51
CA GLN A 23 -5.30 13.90 -0.23
C GLN A 23 -6.43 13.15 0.46
N THR A 24 -7.66 13.59 0.20
CA THR A 24 -8.89 13.00 0.74
C THR A 24 -9.76 12.52 -0.42
N ASN A 25 -10.17 11.26 -0.38
CA ASN A 25 -11.11 10.68 -1.32
C ASN A 25 -12.54 11.13 -1.02
N PRO A 26 -13.46 11.12 -2.01
CA PRO A 26 -14.86 11.49 -1.81
C PRO A 26 -15.59 10.68 -0.73
N ASP A 27 -15.15 9.45 -0.48
CA ASP A 27 -15.69 8.58 0.55
C ASP A 27 -15.13 8.85 1.96
N GLY A 28 -14.27 9.86 2.11
CA GLY A 28 -13.66 10.27 3.38
C GLY A 28 -12.36 9.54 3.75
N GLY A 29 -11.91 8.56 2.96
CA GLY A 29 -10.57 8.01 3.17
C GLY A 29 -9.48 9.01 2.78
N THR A 30 -8.29 8.86 3.35
CA THR A 30 -7.16 9.76 3.10
C THR A 30 -5.94 8.99 2.67
N TYR A 31 -5.09 9.59 1.84
CA TYR A 31 -3.82 8.98 1.45
C TYR A 31 -2.73 10.02 1.27
N GLN A 32 -1.49 9.58 1.45
CA GLN A 32 -0.28 10.33 1.17
C GLN A 32 0.63 9.45 0.31
N GLN A 33 0.89 9.87 -0.92
CA GLN A 33 1.84 9.19 -1.80
C GLN A 33 3.27 9.57 -1.41
N PHE A 34 4.16 8.59 -1.47
CA PHE A 34 5.60 8.73 -1.29
C PHE A 34 6.32 8.03 -2.46
N ASP A 35 7.63 8.23 -2.55
CA ASP A 35 8.46 7.58 -3.58
C ASP A 35 8.35 6.05 -3.53
N GLY A 36 8.57 5.46 -2.36
CA GLY A 36 8.59 4.01 -2.15
C GLY A 36 7.23 3.37 -1.82
N GLY A 37 6.16 4.15 -1.68
CA GLY A 37 4.85 3.59 -1.31
C GLY A 37 3.78 4.64 -1.06
N VAL A 38 2.75 4.24 -0.33
CA VAL A 38 1.62 5.09 0.06
C VAL A 38 1.18 4.75 1.48
N ILE A 39 0.86 5.78 2.27
CA ILE A 39 0.12 5.60 3.51
C ILE A 39 -1.32 5.98 3.23
N VAL A 40 -2.25 5.05 3.45
CA VAL A 40 -3.68 5.24 3.19
C VAL A 40 -4.50 4.83 4.41
N ASN A 41 -5.57 5.56 4.70
CA ASN A 41 -6.44 5.37 5.84
C ASN A 41 -7.93 5.50 5.45
N LYS A 42 -8.74 4.52 5.85
CA LYS A 42 -10.21 4.63 5.89
C LYS A 42 -10.73 4.62 7.32
N THR A 43 -10.49 3.50 8.00
CA THR A 43 -10.73 3.31 9.44
C THR A 43 -9.43 3.12 10.20
N GLN A 44 -8.45 2.50 9.55
CA GLN A 44 -7.09 2.29 10.02
C GLN A 44 -6.10 2.62 8.90
N ALA A 45 -4.92 3.12 9.29
CA ALA A 45 -3.87 3.48 8.36
C ALA A 45 -2.90 2.31 8.10
N TYR A 46 -2.66 2.02 6.83
CA TYR A 46 -1.72 0.99 6.36
C TYR A 46 -0.73 1.58 5.37
N VAL A 47 0.43 0.93 5.27
CA VAL A 47 1.41 1.22 4.21
C VAL A 47 1.31 0.17 3.12
N VAL A 48 1.22 0.60 1.87
CA VAL A 48 1.35 -0.26 0.69
C VAL A 48 2.65 0.14 -0.03
N TRP A 49 3.53 -0.83 -0.27
CA TRP A 49 4.90 -0.60 -0.71
C TRP A 49 5.11 -0.94 -2.19
N GLY A 50 6.08 -0.26 -2.81
CA GLY A 50 6.72 -0.65 -4.08
C GLY A 50 5.77 -1.16 -5.16
N LEU A 51 6.10 -2.31 -5.75
CA LEU A 51 5.35 -2.90 -6.86
C LEU A 51 3.94 -3.36 -6.48
N ILE A 52 3.69 -3.67 -5.20
CA ILE A 52 2.33 -3.93 -4.71
C ILE A 52 1.50 -2.64 -4.81
N ARG A 53 2.05 -1.50 -4.36
CA ARG A 53 1.42 -0.17 -4.46
C ARG A 53 1.22 0.23 -5.91
N ASP A 54 2.22 0.02 -6.75
CA ASP A 54 2.13 0.37 -8.17
C ASP A 54 1.01 -0.43 -8.85
N LYS A 55 0.94 -1.74 -8.62
CA LYS A 55 -0.14 -2.58 -9.13
C LYS A 55 -1.52 -2.18 -8.61
N TRP A 56 -1.62 -1.86 -7.33
CA TRP A 56 -2.86 -1.39 -6.73
C TRP A 56 -3.32 -0.06 -7.34
N ASN A 57 -2.40 0.88 -7.55
CA ASN A 57 -2.68 2.17 -8.20
C ASN A 57 -3.13 2.00 -9.66
N GLU A 58 -2.51 1.10 -10.43
CA GLU A 58 -2.96 0.74 -11.80
C GLU A 58 -4.43 0.28 -11.83
N LEU A 59 -4.87 -0.37 -10.75
CA LEU A 59 -6.23 -0.90 -10.59
C LEU A 59 -7.21 0.12 -9.98
N GLY A 60 -6.81 1.39 -9.85
CA GLY A 60 -7.63 2.49 -9.33
C GLY A 60 -7.43 2.81 -7.84
N GLY A 61 -6.43 2.19 -7.20
CA GLY A 61 -6.12 2.40 -5.79
C GLY A 61 -7.31 2.10 -4.88
N SER A 62 -7.47 2.88 -3.81
CA SER A 62 -8.53 2.67 -2.80
C SER A 62 -9.93 2.96 -3.31
N GLN A 63 -10.07 3.55 -4.49
CA GLN A 63 -11.36 3.78 -5.16
C GLN A 63 -11.60 2.77 -6.31
N GLY A 64 -10.65 1.86 -6.51
CA GLY A 64 -10.71 0.79 -7.49
C GLY A 64 -11.33 -0.50 -6.94
N LYS A 65 -11.33 -1.56 -7.76
CA LYS A 65 -12.02 -2.83 -7.45
C LYS A 65 -11.51 -3.57 -6.22
N LEU A 66 -10.25 -3.38 -5.85
CA LEU A 66 -9.66 -4.02 -4.66
C LEU A 66 -10.08 -3.35 -3.34
N GLY A 67 -10.44 -2.07 -3.38
CA GLY A 67 -10.73 -1.26 -2.20
C GLY A 67 -9.49 -0.88 -1.39
N TYR A 68 -9.72 -0.52 -0.13
CA TYR A 68 -8.68 -0.14 0.83
C TYR A 68 -7.86 -1.34 1.30
N PRO A 69 -6.58 -1.14 1.68
CA PRO A 69 -5.82 -2.18 2.37
C PRO A 69 -6.42 -2.48 3.75
N THR A 70 -6.34 -3.74 4.14
CA THR A 70 -6.76 -4.27 5.45
C THR A 70 -5.58 -4.83 6.25
N SER A 71 -4.37 -4.81 5.67
CA SER A 71 -3.12 -5.17 6.35
C SER A 71 -1.96 -4.30 5.85
N ASP A 72 -0.91 -4.17 6.66
CA ASP A 72 0.41 -3.83 6.12
C ASP A 72 0.94 -5.01 5.27
N GLU A 73 2.03 -4.78 4.54
CA GLU A 73 2.74 -5.84 3.83
C GLU A 73 3.34 -6.85 4.82
N VAL A 74 3.17 -8.13 4.51
CA VAL A 74 3.74 -9.26 5.28
C VAL A 74 4.59 -10.16 4.38
N ASP A 75 5.60 -10.77 4.98
CA ASP A 75 6.35 -11.88 4.37
C ASP A 75 5.53 -13.18 4.44
N THR A 76 5.49 -13.92 3.35
CA THR A 76 4.87 -15.24 3.27
C THR A 76 5.94 -16.36 3.35
N PRO A 77 5.57 -17.59 3.77
CA PRO A 77 6.54 -18.69 3.94
C PRO A 77 7.31 -19.07 2.66
N ASP A 78 6.75 -18.79 1.49
CA ASP A 78 7.34 -19.00 0.16
C ASP A 78 8.23 -17.81 -0.31
N GLY A 79 8.48 -16.84 0.58
CA GLY A 79 9.38 -15.71 0.34
C GLY A 79 8.78 -14.60 -0.52
N MET A 80 7.45 -14.54 -0.63
CA MET A 80 6.76 -13.41 -1.26
C MET A 80 6.43 -12.33 -0.23
N LYS A 81 6.18 -11.14 -0.74
CA LYS A 81 5.50 -10.05 -0.04
C LYS A 81 4.01 -10.11 -0.36
N LYS A 82 3.15 -9.79 0.60
CA LYS A 82 1.69 -9.75 0.41
C LYS A 82 1.06 -8.59 1.16
N SER A 83 0.15 -7.88 0.50
CA SER A 83 -0.82 -6.99 1.16
C SER A 83 -2.25 -7.48 0.90
N THR A 84 -3.09 -7.37 1.93
CA THR A 84 -4.52 -7.71 1.86
C THR A 84 -5.34 -6.44 1.69
N PHE A 85 -6.40 -6.53 0.89
CA PHE A 85 -7.34 -5.46 0.60
C PHE A 85 -8.77 -5.94 0.85
N GLU A 86 -9.74 -5.02 0.86
CA GLU A 86 -11.15 -5.32 1.10
C GLU A 86 -11.71 -6.43 0.19
N HIS A 87 -11.25 -6.49 -1.07
CA HIS A 87 -11.78 -7.43 -2.08
C HIS A 87 -10.70 -8.30 -2.73
N GLY A 88 -9.59 -8.55 -2.04
CA GLY A 88 -8.54 -9.42 -2.55
C GLY A 88 -7.19 -9.25 -1.90
N THR A 89 -6.17 -9.74 -2.59
CA THR A 89 -4.77 -9.62 -2.20
C THR A 89 -3.92 -9.23 -3.39
N ILE A 90 -2.78 -8.61 -3.12
CA ILE A 90 -1.70 -8.50 -4.09
C ILE A 90 -0.45 -9.12 -3.48
N THR A 91 0.23 -9.97 -4.24
CA THR A 91 1.52 -10.57 -3.87
C THR A 91 2.62 -10.14 -4.83
N TRP A 92 3.85 -10.11 -4.34
CA TRP A 92 5.03 -9.84 -5.15
C TRP A 92 6.20 -10.66 -4.64
N LYS A 93 6.95 -11.29 -5.55
CA LYS A 93 8.18 -11.99 -5.17
C LYS A 93 9.38 -11.06 -5.39
N PRO A 94 10.28 -10.90 -4.41
CA PRO A 94 11.50 -10.11 -4.59
C PRO A 94 12.28 -10.53 -5.84
N GLY A 95 12.53 -9.57 -6.73
CA GLY A 95 13.20 -9.78 -8.02
C GLY A 95 12.25 -9.85 -9.23
N ASP A 96 10.94 -10.03 -9.02
CA ASP A 96 9.97 -10.00 -10.10
C ASP A 96 9.70 -8.57 -10.56
N ALA A 97 9.43 -8.39 -11.85
CA ALA A 97 9.13 -7.08 -12.44
C ALA A 97 7.70 -6.60 -12.14
N GLN A 98 6.79 -7.46 -11.70
CA GLN A 98 5.38 -7.15 -11.49
C GLN A 98 4.81 -7.87 -10.27
N ALA A 99 3.84 -7.23 -9.61
CA ALA A 99 3.02 -7.86 -8.57
C ALA A 99 1.77 -8.53 -9.18
N VAL A 100 1.28 -9.57 -8.53
CA VAL A 100 0.13 -10.38 -8.97
C VAL A 100 -1.08 -10.07 -8.08
N VAL A 101 -2.22 -9.80 -8.70
CA VAL A 101 -3.50 -9.56 -8.01
C VAL A 101 -4.34 -10.84 -7.98
N SER A 102 -4.99 -11.09 -6.85
CA SER A 102 -6.00 -12.14 -6.67
C SER A 102 -7.24 -11.53 -6.02
N TYR A 103 -8.40 -11.63 -6.67
CA TYR A 103 -9.67 -11.15 -6.14
C TYR A 103 -10.33 -12.22 -5.25
N SER A 104 -11.11 -11.78 -4.25
CA SER A 104 -11.94 -12.63 -3.38
C SER A 104 -13.37 -12.76 -3.89
#